data_AF-A0A4Q3XHP0-F1
#
_entry.id   AF-A0A4Q3XHP0-F1
#
_cell.length_a   1.000
_cell.length_b   1.000
_cell.length_c   1.000
_cell.angle_alpha   90.00
_cell.angle_beta   90.00
_cell.angle_gamma   90.00
#
_symmetry.space_group_name_H-M   'P 1'
#
loop_
_entity.id
_entity.type
_entity.pdbx_description
1 polymer ?
#
loop_
_entity_poly.entity_id
_entity_poly.type
_entity_poly.pdbx_seq_one_letter_code
_entity_poly.pdbx_strand_id
1 'polypeptide(L)'
;MRENPTLDQALTAYEAARAAAADTATVARLAMNTYVREATHQGHSTRDIAKALRIPKSTIHRIRLGVGTSLPEAWSTPTGYVAAHNAAWAEAPGQQIDRAPFEVHVDEDGARRYAIGGDVAAAVYPHLRGDRK
;
A
#
# COMPACT_ATOMS: atom_id res chain seq x y z
N MET A 1 9.36 38.65 3.54
CA MET A 1 8.88 37.98 4.77
C MET A 1 8.01 36.82 4.34
N ARG A 2 8.20 35.61 4.88
CA ARG A 2 7.19 34.54 4.75
C ARG A 2 6.18 34.76 5.87
N GLU A 3 4.91 34.85 5.53
CA GLU A 3 3.83 34.91 6.51
C GLU A 3 3.76 33.57 7.26
N ASN A 4 3.53 33.62 8.57
CA ASN A 4 3.29 32.41 9.35
C ASN A 4 1.90 31.87 9.01
N PRO A 5 1.74 30.55 8.82
CA PRO A 5 0.44 29.97 8.55
C PRO A 5 -0.48 30.15 9.77
N THR A 6 -1.77 30.33 9.50
CA THR A 6 -2.82 30.20 10.52
C THR A 6 -2.87 28.75 11.04
N LEU A 7 -3.49 28.56 12.22
CA LEU A 7 -3.64 27.22 12.82
C LEU A 7 -4.38 26.26 11.87
N ASP A 8 -5.45 26.72 11.22
CA ASP A 8 -6.23 25.91 10.28
C ASP A 8 -5.42 25.52 9.04
N GLN A 9 -4.59 26.42 8.52
CA GLN A 9 -3.68 26.13 7.40
C GLN A 9 -2.63 25.08 7.80
N ALA A 10 -2.09 25.18 9.02
CA ALA A 10 -1.12 24.20 9.53
C ALA A 10 -1.76 22.82 9.75
N LEU A 11 -2.97 22.76 10.31
CA LEU A 11 -3.71 21.51 10.49
C LEU A 11 -4.02 20.85 9.15
N THR A 12 -4.54 21.62 8.18
CA THR A 12 -4.81 21.12 6.83
C THR A 12 -3.56 20.57 6.15
N ALA A 13 -2.43 21.28 6.27
CA ALA A 13 -1.15 20.83 5.72
C ALA A 13 -0.65 19.54 6.40
N TYR A 14 -0.81 19.43 7.73
CA TYR A 14 -0.46 18.23 8.48
C TYR A 14 -1.31 17.02 8.06
N GLU A 15 -2.63 17.18 7.96
CA GLU A 15 -3.53 16.10 7.55
C GLU A 15 -3.22 15.60 6.14
N ALA A 16 -2.96 16.52 5.21
CA ALA A 16 -2.53 16.18 3.85
C ALA A 16 -1.19 15.43 3.83
N ALA A 17 -0.19 15.91 4.57
CA ALA A 17 1.12 15.25 4.67
C ALA A 17 1.01 13.86 5.30
N ARG A 18 0.17 13.71 6.33
CA ARG A 18 -0.10 12.44 7.00
C ARG A 18 -0.77 11.44 6.06
N ALA A 19 -1.76 11.87 5.27
CA ALA A 19 -2.41 11.01 4.29
C ALA A 19 -1.42 10.55 3.20
N ALA A 20 -0.61 11.46 2.65
CA ALA A 20 0.39 11.13 1.64
C ALA A 20 1.46 10.13 2.15
N ALA A 21 1.90 10.29 3.40
CA ALA A 21 2.81 9.34 4.04
C ALA A 21 2.17 7.95 4.18
N ALA A 22 0.90 7.88 4.55
CA ALA A 22 0.15 6.63 4.65
C ALA A 22 -0.05 5.94 3.28
N ASP A 23 -0.33 6.72 2.23
CA ASP A 23 -0.43 6.22 0.85
C ASP A 23 0.89 5.61 0.38
N THR A 24 1.99 6.35 0.57
CA THR A 24 3.34 5.92 0.20
C THR A 24 3.75 4.65 0.97
N ALA A 25 3.48 4.59 2.28
CA ALA A 25 3.79 3.42 3.10
C ALA A 25 3.00 2.18 2.67
N THR A 26 1.73 2.36 2.28
CA THR A 26 0.88 1.29 1.75
C THR A 26 1.45 0.75 0.44
N VAL A 27 1.77 1.63 -0.51
CA VAL A 27 2.32 1.26 -1.82
C VAL A 27 3.71 0.63 -1.70
N ALA A 28 4.59 1.15 -0.85
CA ALA A 28 5.93 0.58 -0.63
C ALA A 28 5.86 -0.87 -0.13
N ARG A 29 4.93 -1.15 0.79
CA ARG A 29 4.70 -2.50 1.32
C ARG A 29 4.10 -3.43 0.27
N LEU A 30 3.20 -2.95 -0.56
CA LEU A 30 2.71 -3.69 -1.72
C LEU A 30 3.87 -4.07 -2.66
N ALA A 31 4.67 -3.09 -3.09
CA ALA A 31 5.79 -3.31 -4.00
C ALA A 31 6.81 -4.31 -3.41
N MET A 32 7.10 -4.19 -2.13
CA MET A 32 7.93 -5.16 -1.40
C MET A 32 7.32 -6.57 -1.44
N ASN A 33 6.03 -6.73 -1.16
CA ASN A 33 5.36 -8.03 -1.20
C ASN A 33 5.37 -8.63 -2.61
N THR A 34 5.10 -7.82 -3.64
CA THR A 34 5.21 -8.22 -5.05
C THR A 34 6.62 -8.70 -5.37
N TYR A 35 7.66 -7.95 -5.01
CA TYR A 35 9.05 -8.37 -5.22
C TYR A 35 9.36 -9.70 -4.54
N VAL A 36 8.99 -9.87 -3.27
CA VAL A 36 9.24 -11.11 -2.53
C VAL A 36 8.56 -12.29 -3.21
N ARG A 37 7.31 -12.13 -3.65
CA ARG A 37 6.56 -13.18 -4.36
C ARG A 37 7.23 -13.54 -5.68
N GLU A 38 7.52 -12.58 -6.54
CA GLU A 38 8.14 -12.82 -7.85
C GLU A 38 9.54 -13.43 -7.72
N ALA A 39 10.37 -12.92 -6.81
CA ALA A 39 11.69 -13.48 -6.54
C ALA A 39 11.58 -14.92 -5.99
N THR A 40 10.58 -15.22 -5.17
CA THR A 40 10.30 -16.59 -4.72
C THR A 40 9.89 -17.49 -5.87
N HIS A 41 9.00 -17.06 -6.78
CA HIS A 41 8.62 -17.84 -7.96
C HIS A 41 9.80 -18.10 -8.90
N GLN A 42 10.72 -17.16 -9.01
CA GLN A 42 11.97 -17.30 -9.79
C GLN A 42 13.05 -18.13 -9.07
N GLY A 43 12.75 -18.68 -7.88
CA GLY A 43 13.66 -19.57 -7.16
C GLY A 43 14.76 -18.87 -6.34
N HIS A 44 14.68 -17.56 -6.12
CA HIS A 44 15.65 -16.85 -5.29
C HIS A 44 15.61 -17.31 -3.83
N SER A 45 16.80 -17.42 -3.22
CA SER A 45 16.92 -17.79 -1.82
C SER A 45 16.42 -16.66 -0.91
N THR A 46 15.94 -17.00 0.30
CA THR A 46 15.55 -16.00 1.31
C THR A 46 16.68 -15.02 1.62
N ARG A 47 17.93 -15.48 1.56
CA ARG A 47 19.13 -14.67 1.82
C ARG A 47 19.29 -13.60 0.75
N ASP A 48 19.12 -13.96 -0.53
CA ASP A 48 19.31 -13.02 -1.64
C ASP A 48 18.20 -11.98 -1.68
N ILE A 49 16.96 -12.39 -1.43
CA ILE A 49 15.81 -11.48 -1.31
C ILE A 49 16.02 -10.49 -0.17
N ALA A 50 16.41 -10.97 1.02
CA ALA A 50 16.70 -10.13 2.17
C ALA A 50 17.83 -9.12 1.90
N LYS A 51 18.89 -9.57 1.19
CA LYS A 51 20.01 -8.70 0.79
C LYS A 51 19.56 -7.63 -0.20
N ALA A 52 18.78 -7.97 -1.21
CA ALA A 52 18.30 -7.04 -2.23
C ALA A 52 17.41 -5.95 -1.62
N LEU A 53 16.47 -6.35 -0.76
CA LEU A 53 15.54 -5.43 -0.10
C LEU A 53 16.12 -4.74 1.16
N ARG A 54 17.31 -5.15 1.61
CA ARG A 54 17.95 -4.67 2.84
C ARG A 54 17.06 -4.80 4.08
N ILE A 55 16.37 -5.94 4.21
CA ILE A 55 15.49 -6.25 5.35
C ILE A 55 15.85 -7.59 5.99
N PRO A 56 15.46 -7.83 7.26
CA PRO A 56 15.73 -9.09 7.93
C PRO A 56 15.12 -10.31 7.23
N LYS A 57 15.81 -11.46 7.28
CA LYS A 57 15.28 -12.74 6.75
C LYS A 57 13.95 -13.14 7.39
N SER A 58 13.78 -12.84 8.68
CA SER A 58 12.52 -13.09 9.41
C SER A 58 11.33 -12.34 8.79
N THR A 59 11.56 -11.13 8.28
CA THR A 59 10.54 -10.36 7.55
C THR A 59 10.14 -11.07 6.26
N ILE A 60 11.11 -11.58 5.49
CA ILE A 60 10.83 -12.35 4.27
C ILE A 60 10.01 -13.61 4.58
N HIS A 61 10.37 -14.34 5.64
CA HIS A 61 9.62 -15.51 6.09
C HIS A 61 8.18 -15.17 6.46
N ARG A 62 7.96 -14.08 7.21
CA ARG A 62 6.61 -13.61 7.54
C ARG A 62 5.78 -13.28 6.30
N ILE A 63 6.37 -12.58 5.33
CA ILE A 63 5.70 -12.22 4.07
C ILE A 63 5.30 -13.49 3.30
N ARG A 64 6.18 -14.49 3.21
CA ARG A 64 5.89 -15.77 2.54
C ARG A 64 4.76 -16.55 3.22
N LEU A 65 4.57 -16.38 4.52
CA LEU A 65 3.47 -16.98 5.29
C LEU A 65 2.18 -16.14 5.22
N GLY A 66 2.15 -15.04 4.47
CA GLY A 66 1.02 -14.11 4.42
C GLY A 66 0.84 -13.26 5.67
N VAL A 67 1.75 -13.34 6.66
CA VAL A 67 1.60 -12.68 7.96
C VAL A 67 1.99 -11.21 7.88
N GLY A 68 1.05 -10.31 8.18
CA GLY A 68 1.27 -8.86 8.14
C GLY A 68 1.27 -8.29 6.73
N THR A 69 0.61 -8.97 5.79
CA THR A 69 0.38 -8.52 4.40
C THR A 69 -0.86 -7.62 4.26
N SER A 70 -1.55 -7.30 5.36
CA SER A 70 -2.87 -6.68 5.32
C SER A 70 -2.87 -5.16 5.20
N LEU A 71 -3.59 -4.72 4.17
CA LEU A 71 -4.48 -3.55 4.07
C LEU A 71 -3.89 -2.12 4.14
N PRO A 72 -4.62 -1.14 3.56
CA PRO A 72 -4.20 0.26 3.55
C PRO A 72 -4.05 0.82 4.96
N GLU A 73 -3.05 1.69 5.14
CA GLU A 73 -2.91 2.50 6.36
C GLU A 73 -4.17 3.35 6.60
N ALA A 74 -4.54 3.59 7.87
CA ALA A 74 -5.79 4.25 8.27
C ALA A 74 -6.00 5.68 7.72
N TRP A 75 -4.95 6.29 7.19
CA TRP A 75 -4.98 7.64 6.61
C TRP A 75 -4.88 7.64 5.09
N SER A 76 -4.77 6.46 4.47
CA SER A 76 -4.69 6.32 3.03
C SER A 76 -6.00 6.72 2.38
N THR A 77 -5.90 7.38 1.22
CA THR A 77 -7.04 7.84 0.43
C THR A 77 -7.01 7.17 -0.94
N PRO A 78 -8.17 6.88 -1.58
CA PRO A 78 -8.19 6.24 -2.90
C PRO A 78 -7.37 7.01 -3.95
N THR A 79 -7.52 8.34 -4.01
CA THR A 79 -6.81 9.18 -4.98
C THR A 79 -5.31 9.23 -4.70
N GLY A 80 -4.91 9.44 -3.44
CA GLY A 80 -3.51 9.48 -3.07
C GLY A 80 -2.81 8.12 -3.25
N TYR A 81 -3.53 7.03 -3.00
CA TYR A 81 -3.07 5.67 -3.30
C TYR A 81 -2.78 5.47 -4.79
N VAL A 82 -3.71 5.84 -5.68
CA VAL A 82 -3.51 5.72 -7.15
C VAL A 82 -2.29 6.52 -7.59
N ALA A 83 -2.15 7.76 -7.12
CA ALA A 83 -1.01 8.60 -7.44
C ALA A 83 0.31 7.97 -6.97
N ALA A 84 0.37 7.51 -5.72
CA ALA A 84 1.55 6.85 -5.17
C ALA A 84 1.86 5.52 -5.89
N HIS A 85 0.83 4.74 -6.24
CA HIS A 85 0.97 3.47 -6.95
C HIS A 85 1.58 3.68 -8.34
N ASN A 86 0.99 4.59 -9.12
CA ASN A 86 1.46 4.86 -10.48
C ASN A 86 2.86 5.48 -10.48
N ALA A 87 3.21 6.29 -9.47
CA ALA A 87 4.58 6.77 -9.28
C ALA A 87 5.57 5.64 -8.98
N ALA A 88 5.21 4.67 -8.15
CA ALA A 88 6.05 3.52 -7.84
C ALA A 88 6.26 2.58 -9.05
N TRP A 89 5.30 2.53 -9.97
CA TRP A 89 5.33 1.71 -11.19
C TRP A 89 5.54 2.54 -12.46
N ALA A 90 6.21 3.70 -12.37
CA ALA A 90 6.44 4.59 -13.51
C ALA A 90 7.10 3.88 -14.72
N GLU A 91 8.03 2.95 -14.44
CA GLU A 91 8.75 2.16 -15.45
C GLU A 91 7.99 0.92 -15.94
N ALA A 92 6.78 0.67 -15.45
CA ALA A 92 5.95 -0.48 -15.81
C ALA A 92 4.49 -0.03 -16.09
N PRO A 93 4.20 0.59 -17.26
CA PRO A 93 2.88 1.13 -17.55
C PRO A 93 1.73 0.12 -17.43
N GLY A 94 1.99 -1.17 -17.73
CA GLY A 94 1.01 -2.24 -17.57
C GLY A 94 0.61 -2.55 -16.11
N GLN A 95 1.30 -1.97 -15.13
CA GLN A 95 0.97 -2.04 -13.70
C GLN A 95 0.26 -0.77 -13.22
N GLN A 96 0.11 0.27 -14.04
CA GLN A 96 -0.61 1.47 -13.62
C GLN A 96 -2.11 1.19 -13.48
N ILE A 97 -2.75 1.90 -12.56
CA ILE A 97 -4.16 1.74 -12.22
C ILE A 97 -4.89 3.07 -12.31
N ASP A 98 -6.16 3.04 -12.68
CA ASP A 98 -7.03 4.22 -12.72
C ASP A 98 -7.85 4.40 -11.44
N ARG A 99 -7.94 3.34 -10.62
CA ARG A 99 -8.73 3.32 -9.39
C ARG A 99 -8.07 2.48 -8.31
N ALA A 100 -8.17 2.94 -7.06
CA ALA A 100 -7.73 2.16 -5.91
C ALA A 100 -8.57 0.87 -5.80
N PRO A 101 -7.99 -0.23 -5.28
CA PRO A 101 -8.69 -1.49 -5.09
C PRO A 101 -9.53 -1.51 -3.80
N PHE A 102 -9.81 -0.35 -3.21
CA PHE A 102 -10.55 -0.21 -1.97
C PHE A 102 -11.35 1.11 -1.93
N GLU A 103 -12.40 1.08 -1.14
CA GLU A 103 -13.22 2.21 -0.74
C GLU A 103 -13.03 2.48 0.76
N VAL A 104 -13.22 3.73 1.17
CA VAL A 104 -13.11 4.16 2.57
C VAL A 104 -14.49 4.51 3.07
N HIS A 105 -14.96 3.77 4.08
CA HIS A 105 -16.16 4.08 4.84
C HIS A 105 -15.75 4.72 6.15
N VAL A 106 -16.43 5.79 6.53
CA VAL A 106 -16.27 6.43 7.83
C VAL A 106 -17.50 6.08 8.65
N ASP A 107 -17.27 5.43 9.79
CA ASP A 107 -18.31 5.06 10.75
C ASP A 107 -18.75 6.28 11.59
N GLU A 108 -19.85 6.13 12.32
CA GLU A 108 -20.43 7.19 13.16
C GLU A 108 -19.47 7.67 14.27
N ASP A 109 -18.59 6.79 14.74
CA ASP A 109 -17.54 7.11 15.73
C ASP A 109 -16.26 7.71 15.10
N GLY A 110 -16.28 7.95 13.80
CA GLY A 110 -15.13 8.44 13.03
C GLY A 110 -14.10 7.36 12.69
N ALA A 111 -14.34 6.09 13.03
CA ALA A 111 -13.48 4.99 12.63
C ALA A 111 -13.54 4.80 11.11
N ARG A 112 -12.38 4.53 10.50
CA ARG A 112 -12.28 4.25 9.07
C ARG A 112 -12.26 2.75 8.82
N ARG A 113 -13.19 2.27 8.01
CA ARG A 113 -13.23 0.90 7.50
C ARG A 113 -12.91 0.89 6.01
N TYR A 114 -12.03 -0.02 5.62
CA TYR A 114 -11.64 -0.22 4.23
C TYR A 114 -12.40 -1.39 3.66
N ALA A 115 -13.18 -1.15 2.60
CA ALA A 115 -13.86 -2.21 1.86
C ALA A 115 -13.18 -2.40 0.51
N ILE A 116 -12.77 -3.63 0.22
CA ILE A 116 -12.30 -4.00 -1.12
C ILE A 116 -13.56 -4.30 -1.95
N GLY A 117 -13.92 -3.41 -2.90
CA GLY A 117 -15.16 -3.49 -3.68
C GLY A 117 -15.02 -4.15 -5.07
N GLY A 118 -16.02 -4.97 -5.47
CA GLY A 118 -16.34 -5.39 -6.84
C GLY A 118 -15.26 -6.15 -7.66
N ASP A 119 -15.54 -6.35 -8.97
CA ASP A 119 -14.68 -7.03 -9.98
C ASP A 119 -13.24 -6.47 -10.07
N VAL A 120 -12.98 -5.30 -9.47
CA VAL A 120 -11.69 -4.59 -9.45
C VAL A 120 -10.67 -5.25 -8.55
N ALA A 121 -11.10 -5.69 -7.37
CA ALA A 121 -10.26 -6.42 -6.43
C ALA A 121 -9.71 -7.71 -7.04
N ALA A 122 -10.55 -8.38 -7.82
CA ALA A 122 -10.21 -9.59 -8.55
C ALA A 122 -9.22 -9.34 -9.71
N ALA A 123 -9.29 -8.16 -10.34
CA ALA A 123 -8.39 -7.76 -11.42
C ALA A 123 -7.02 -7.28 -10.92
N VAL A 124 -6.97 -6.52 -9.81
CA VAL A 124 -5.73 -5.88 -9.33
C VAL A 124 -4.93 -6.82 -8.41
N TYR A 125 -5.59 -7.62 -7.56
CA TYR A 125 -4.92 -8.55 -6.65
C TYR A 125 -5.60 -9.92 -6.59
N PRO A 126 -5.42 -10.79 -7.61
CA PRO A 126 -6.05 -12.11 -7.64
C PRO A 126 -5.67 -13.00 -6.44
N HIS A 127 -4.57 -12.70 -5.75
CA HIS A 127 -4.08 -13.43 -4.57
C HIS A 127 -4.73 -12.97 -3.25
N LEU A 128 -5.46 -11.85 -3.21
CA LEU A 128 -6.30 -11.49 -2.06
C LEU A 128 -7.57 -12.37 -1.97
N ARG A 129 -7.81 -13.24 -2.96
CA ARG A 129 -8.82 -14.32 -2.89
C ARG A 129 -8.47 -15.45 -1.91
N GLY A 130 -7.34 -15.38 -1.19
CA GLY A 130 -6.89 -16.43 -0.27
C GLY A 130 -7.97 -16.88 0.73
N ASP A 131 -8.62 -17.98 0.36
CA ASP A 131 -9.36 -18.98 1.13
C ASP A 131 -10.16 -18.48 2.34
N ARG A 132 -11.42 -18.07 2.09
CA ARG A 132 -12.50 -18.54 2.96
C ARG A 132 -12.70 -20.04 2.67
N LYS A 133 -12.00 -20.88 3.42
CA LYS A 133 -12.52 -22.21 3.77
C LYS A 133 -13.30 -22.10 5.07
#